data_AF-A0A8T5Y3L3-F1
#
_entry.id   AF-A0A8T5Y3L3-F1
#
_cell.length_a   1.000
_cell.length_b   1.000
_cell.length_c   1.000
_cell.angle_alpha   90.00
_cell.angle_beta   90.00
_cell.angle_gamma   90.00
#
_symmetry.space_group_name_H-M   'P 1'
#
loop_
_entity.id
_entity.type
_entity.pdbx_description
1 polymer ?
#
loop_
_entity_poly.entity_id
_entity_poly.type
_entity_poly.pdbx_seq_one_letter_code
_entity_poly.pdbx_strand_id
1 'polypeptide(L)'
;MKRAFILTLILLLAVPSLGLASGDVTGTFGIASTPQIESIRVYQSDGTSPAQTLTPQQDYIIELDISDADGIGTVDKLVVKLWYDEDGGEVSGTDMNSITNYRSDEMIEIYWWKSTGTLAFTGASGSWQLDVDSAVLPTDFNAERTDICTIKIPVTIGKIARETIGNAKWQLGARVVDDYNILSSYAYFETGYVYGLPMDWYGEIIVNQGVEVDWGNIPAGT
;
A
#
# COMPACT_ATOMS: atom_id res chain seq x y z
N MET A 1 -28.55 100.64 19.39
CA MET A 1 -27.55 99.92 18.57
C MET A 1 -27.28 98.56 19.21
N LYS A 2 -27.78 97.47 18.62
CA LYS A 2 -27.54 96.10 19.08
C LYS A 2 -26.37 95.53 18.27
N ARG A 3 -25.26 95.18 18.91
CA ARG A 3 -24.11 94.52 18.27
C ARG A 3 -24.27 93.01 18.45
N ALA A 4 -24.50 92.29 17.36
CA ALA A 4 -24.51 90.83 17.34
C ALA A 4 -23.06 90.33 17.24
N PHE A 5 -22.63 89.53 18.21
CA PHE A 5 -21.33 88.88 18.25
C PHE A 5 -21.52 87.46 17.66
N ILE A 6 -21.02 87.21 16.45
CA ILE A 6 -21.06 85.88 15.83
C ILE A 6 -19.80 85.13 16.28
N LEU A 7 -19.98 84.15 17.14
CA LEU A 7 -18.94 83.22 17.58
C LEU A 7 -18.91 82.04 16.60
N THR A 8 -17.93 82.02 15.69
CA THR A 8 -17.73 80.89 14.78
C THR A 8 -16.94 79.79 15.50
N LEU A 9 -17.63 78.74 15.92
CA LEU A 9 -17.04 77.53 16.50
C LEU A 9 -16.51 76.65 15.35
N ILE A 10 -15.19 76.58 15.17
CA ILE A 10 -14.54 75.63 14.25
C ILE A 10 -14.47 74.28 14.96
N LEU A 11 -15.39 73.37 14.62
CA LEU A 11 -15.38 71.99 15.11
C LEU A 11 -14.32 71.20 14.34
N LEU A 12 -13.17 70.96 14.95
CA LEU A 12 -12.10 70.12 14.39
C LEU A 12 -12.51 68.65 14.54
N LEU A 13 -13.07 68.05 13.48
CA LEU A 13 -13.36 66.62 13.44
C LEU A 13 -12.02 65.85 13.33
N ALA A 14 -11.55 65.28 14.43
CA ALA A 14 -10.50 64.29 14.41
C ALA A 14 -11.04 63.02 13.73
N VAL A 15 -10.75 62.85 12.44
CA VAL A 15 -11.02 61.60 11.73
C VAL A 15 -10.00 60.58 12.25
N PRO A 16 -10.42 59.47 12.90
CA PRO A 16 -9.48 58.42 13.27
C PRO A 16 -8.86 57.86 11.99
N SER A 17 -7.56 58.06 11.81
CA SER A 17 -6.82 57.38 10.77
C SER A 17 -6.76 55.90 11.17
N LEU A 18 -7.59 55.07 10.55
CA LEU A 18 -7.35 53.64 10.49
C LEU A 18 -6.05 53.45 9.70
N GLY A 19 -4.93 53.39 10.42
CA GLY A 19 -3.67 52.94 9.84
C GLY A 19 -3.85 51.48 9.44
N LEU A 20 -4.17 51.24 8.17
CA LEU A 20 -4.00 49.92 7.58
C LEU A 20 -2.51 49.61 7.68
N ALA A 21 -2.13 48.76 8.63
CA ALA A 21 -0.80 48.20 8.63
C ALA A 21 -0.65 47.40 7.34
N SER A 22 0.10 47.93 6.37
CA SER A 22 0.56 47.13 5.24
C SER A 22 1.58 46.15 5.80
N GLY A 23 1.12 44.95 6.15
CA GLY A 23 1.99 43.82 6.41
C GLY A 23 2.05 42.97 5.14
N ASP A 24 3.26 42.64 4.70
CA ASP A 24 3.42 41.58 3.71
C ASP A 24 3.03 40.28 4.39
N VAL A 25 1.96 39.64 3.91
CA VAL A 25 1.67 38.25 4.25
C VAL A 25 2.65 37.40 3.45
N THR A 26 3.76 37.03 4.09
CA THR A 26 4.69 36.06 3.53
C THR A 26 4.27 34.67 3.97
N GLY A 27 4.18 33.77 2.99
CA GLY A 27 3.90 32.36 3.18
C GLY A 27 4.52 31.59 2.02
N THR A 28 4.89 30.35 2.27
CA THR A 28 5.38 29.46 1.21
C THR A 28 4.22 28.62 0.74
N PHE A 29 3.96 28.60 -0.57
CA PHE A 29 3.10 27.61 -1.18
C PHE A 29 3.94 26.35 -1.43
N GLY A 30 3.65 25.28 -0.71
CA GLY A 30 4.11 23.95 -1.07
C GLY A 30 3.21 23.36 -2.15
N ILE A 31 3.79 22.63 -3.10
CA ILE A 31 3.02 21.67 -3.90
C ILE A 31 3.01 20.36 -3.11
N ALA A 32 1.88 19.67 -3.07
CA ALA A 32 1.79 18.38 -2.41
C ALA A 32 2.79 17.38 -3.05
N SER A 33 3.46 16.58 -2.22
CA SER A 33 4.35 15.51 -2.64
C SER A 33 3.62 14.20 -2.83
N THR A 34 4.04 13.42 -3.83
CA THR A 34 3.51 12.06 -4.03
C THR A 34 4.13 11.12 -3.01
N PRO A 35 3.35 10.31 -2.27
CA PRO A 35 3.90 9.27 -1.40
C PRO A 35 4.72 8.27 -2.21
N GLN A 36 5.78 7.71 -1.65
CA GLN A 36 6.67 6.75 -2.30
C GLN A 36 6.62 5.39 -1.62
N ILE A 37 6.75 4.31 -2.40
CA ILE A 37 7.05 2.98 -1.88
C ILE A 37 8.55 2.77 -2.09
N GLU A 38 9.31 2.76 -1.00
CA GLU A 38 10.77 2.67 -1.00
C GLU A 38 11.25 1.23 -1.25
N SER A 39 10.51 0.24 -0.73
CA SER A 39 10.81 -1.16 -0.96
C SER A 39 9.58 -2.05 -0.83
N ILE A 40 9.62 -3.17 -1.54
CA ILE A 40 8.72 -4.31 -1.34
C ILE A 40 9.60 -5.53 -1.12
N ARG A 41 9.32 -6.28 -0.05
CA ARG A 41 10.07 -7.48 0.33
C ARG A 41 9.08 -8.59 0.70
N VAL A 42 9.45 -9.82 0.37
CA VAL A 42 8.67 -11.02 0.74
C VAL A 42 9.56 -11.89 1.60
N TYR A 43 9.10 -12.18 2.80
CA TYR A 43 9.77 -13.05 3.76
C TYR A 43 8.98 -14.34 3.94
N GLN A 44 9.68 -15.39 4.35
CA GLN A 44 9.08 -16.58 4.95
C GLN A 44 8.30 -16.20 6.21
N SER A 45 7.55 -17.14 6.77
CA SER A 45 6.77 -16.97 8.01
C SER A 45 7.57 -16.49 9.23
N ASP A 46 8.91 -16.64 9.22
CA ASP A 46 9.81 -16.12 10.25
C ASP A 46 10.00 -14.59 10.22
N GLY A 47 9.58 -13.92 9.13
CA GLY A 47 9.70 -12.48 8.93
C GLY A 47 11.12 -11.97 8.74
N THR A 48 12.10 -12.85 8.47
CA THR A 48 13.52 -12.49 8.36
C THR A 48 14.21 -13.11 7.14
N SER A 49 13.82 -14.33 6.76
CA SER A 49 14.40 -15.06 5.63
C SER A 49 13.68 -14.66 4.33
N PRO A 50 14.36 -14.08 3.32
CA PRO A 50 13.72 -13.70 2.07
C PRO A 50 13.15 -14.92 1.33
N ALA A 51 11.91 -14.83 0.85
CA ALA A 51 11.32 -15.85 0.01
C ALA A 51 12.02 -15.88 -1.36
N GLN A 52 12.38 -17.09 -1.81
CA GLN A 52 12.95 -17.32 -3.15
C GLN A 52 11.93 -17.95 -4.10
N THR A 53 10.99 -18.70 -3.54
CA THR A 53 9.83 -19.29 -4.21
C THR A 53 8.62 -19.09 -3.31
N LEU A 54 7.43 -19.18 -3.90
CA LEU A 54 6.17 -19.27 -3.18
C LEU A 54 5.67 -20.72 -3.23
N THR A 55 5.07 -21.19 -2.15
CA THR A 55 4.46 -22.51 -2.08
C THR A 55 3.02 -22.35 -1.60
N PRO A 56 2.03 -22.93 -2.30
CA PRO A 56 0.65 -22.96 -1.82
C PRO A 56 0.54 -23.51 -0.40
N GLN A 57 -0.39 -22.96 0.39
CA GLN A 57 -0.60 -23.32 1.81
C GLN A 57 0.55 -22.97 2.76
N GLN A 58 1.55 -22.20 2.32
CA GLN A 58 2.56 -21.64 3.22
C GLN A 58 2.27 -20.16 3.55
N ASP A 59 2.72 -19.76 4.74
CA ASP A 59 2.63 -18.39 5.25
C ASP A 59 3.86 -17.58 4.88
N TYR A 60 3.62 -16.34 4.44
CA TYR A 60 4.65 -15.36 4.09
C TYR A 60 4.33 -14.02 4.72
N ILE A 61 5.32 -13.14 4.80
CA ILE A 61 5.15 -11.75 5.20
C ILE A 61 5.55 -10.86 4.03
N ILE A 62 4.58 -10.11 3.50
CA ILE A 62 4.84 -9.01 2.57
C ILE A 62 5.17 -7.77 3.40
N GLU A 63 6.38 -7.26 3.24
CA GLU A 63 6.86 -6.04 3.91
C GLU A 63 6.99 -4.91 2.89
N LEU A 64 6.44 -3.73 3.23
CA LEU A 64 6.53 -2.52 2.43
C LEU A 64 7.09 -1.38 3.27
N ASP A 65 8.02 -0.62 2.71
CA ASP A 65 8.45 0.65 3.29
C ASP A 65 7.85 1.79 2.48
N ILE A 66 7.16 2.70 3.16
CA ILE A 66 6.47 3.84 2.53
C ILE A 66 7.00 5.13 3.15
N SER A 67 7.20 6.16 2.33
CA SER A 67 7.55 7.51 2.76
C SER A 67 6.59 8.53 2.13
N ASP A 68 6.43 9.69 2.77
CA ASP A 68 5.81 10.86 2.16
C ASP A 68 6.52 12.11 2.73
N ALA A 69 6.93 13.03 1.85
CA ALA A 69 7.62 14.25 2.26
C ALA A 69 6.68 15.25 2.95
N ASP A 70 5.38 15.17 2.67
CA ASP A 70 4.33 15.90 3.39
C ASP A 70 3.86 15.16 4.65
N GLY A 71 4.50 14.02 4.95
CA GLY A 71 4.33 13.21 6.14
C GLY A 71 3.34 12.06 5.97
N ILE A 72 3.63 10.89 6.55
CA ILE A 72 2.84 9.65 6.37
C ILE A 72 1.37 9.78 6.77
N GLY A 73 1.03 10.80 7.56
CA GLY A 73 -0.35 11.18 7.85
C GLY A 73 -1.17 11.54 6.61
N THR A 74 -0.58 11.88 5.47
CA THR A 74 -1.30 12.17 4.22
C THR A 74 -1.66 10.91 3.43
N VAL A 75 -1.10 9.74 3.75
CA VAL A 75 -1.41 8.48 3.06
C VAL A 75 -2.80 7.99 3.45
N ASP A 76 -3.68 7.74 2.47
CA ASP A 76 -5.05 7.27 2.70
C ASP A 76 -5.26 5.80 2.37
N LYS A 77 -4.62 5.31 1.30
CA LYS A 77 -4.86 3.96 0.81
C LYS A 77 -3.58 3.27 0.36
N LEU A 78 -3.47 1.99 0.72
CA LEU A 78 -2.51 1.06 0.13
C LEU A 78 -3.27 -0.04 -0.62
N VAL A 79 -2.80 -0.37 -1.81
CA VAL A 79 -3.22 -1.54 -2.59
C VAL A 79 -1.99 -2.41 -2.81
N VAL A 80 -2.07 -3.70 -2.52
CA VAL A 80 -1.04 -4.69 -2.84
C VAL A 80 -1.69 -5.77 -3.70
N LYS A 81 -1.07 -6.13 -4.82
CA LYS A 81 -1.54 -7.20 -5.70
C LYS A 81 -0.46 -8.26 -5.84
N LEU A 82 -0.87 -9.51 -5.70
CA LEU A 82 -0.08 -10.67 -6.10
C LEU A 82 -0.86 -11.37 -7.20
N TRP A 83 -0.27 -11.53 -8.38
CA TRP A 83 -0.97 -12.11 -9.54
C TRP A 83 -0.07 -12.99 -10.40
N TYR A 84 -0.67 -13.95 -11.07
CA TYR A 84 -0.01 -14.80 -12.06
C TYR A 84 0.12 -14.06 -13.39
N ASP A 85 1.35 -13.92 -13.86
CA ASP A 85 1.71 -13.38 -15.17
C ASP A 85 2.26 -14.53 -16.03
N GLU A 86 1.50 -14.92 -17.05
CA GLU A 86 1.85 -16.05 -17.91
C GLU A 86 3.07 -15.77 -18.80
N ASP A 87 3.31 -14.51 -19.14
CA ASP A 87 4.40 -14.09 -20.01
C ASP A 87 5.70 -13.82 -19.23
N GLY A 88 5.58 -13.50 -17.93
CA GLY A 88 6.70 -13.26 -17.00
C GLY A 88 7.49 -11.98 -17.29
N GLY A 89 6.81 -11.00 -17.87
CA GLY A 89 7.36 -9.77 -18.41
C GLY A 89 7.71 -8.72 -17.36
N GLU A 90 8.05 -7.53 -17.84
CA GLU A 90 8.14 -6.34 -17.00
C GLU A 90 6.76 -5.90 -16.53
N VAL A 91 6.70 -5.30 -15.34
CA VAL A 91 5.46 -4.84 -14.75
C VAL A 91 5.38 -3.32 -14.76
N SER A 92 4.21 -2.79 -15.14
CA SER A 92 3.89 -1.37 -15.07
C SER A 92 2.61 -1.10 -14.26
N GLY A 93 2.37 0.18 -13.95
CA GLY A 93 1.18 0.59 -13.22
C GLY A 93 -0.09 0.36 -14.04
N THR A 94 0.04 0.43 -15.36
CA THR A 94 -1.02 0.08 -16.30
C THR A 94 -1.38 -1.40 -16.16
N ASP A 95 -0.38 -2.29 -16.10
CA ASP A 95 -0.62 -3.72 -15.93
C ASP A 95 -1.33 -3.98 -14.61
N MET A 96 -0.77 -3.48 -13.51
CA MET A 96 -1.36 -3.61 -12.17
C MET A 96 -2.83 -3.11 -12.14
N ASN A 97 -3.15 -2.00 -12.80
CA ASN A 97 -4.51 -1.46 -12.83
C ASN A 97 -5.45 -2.20 -13.79
N SER A 98 -4.95 -2.75 -14.90
CA SER A 98 -5.75 -3.47 -15.88
C SER A 98 -6.25 -4.82 -15.37
N ILE A 99 -5.50 -5.40 -14.43
CA ILE A 99 -5.83 -6.64 -13.72
C ILE A 99 -7.02 -6.37 -12.79
N THR A 100 -8.22 -6.60 -13.31
CA THR A 100 -9.48 -6.31 -12.63
C THR A 100 -10.37 -7.54 -12.43
N ASN A 101 -10.14 -8.63 -13.16
CA ASN A 101 -11.01 -9.81 -13.18
C ASN A 101 -10.25 -11.12 -13.42
N TYR A 102 -9.08 -11.30 -12.80
CA TYR A 102 -8.41 -12.60 -12.89
C TYR A 102 -9.13 -13.62 -12.03
N ARG A 103 -9.07 -14.86 -12.50
CA ARG A 103 -9.68 -15.99 -11.82
C ARG A 103 -9.09 -16.09 -10.42
N SER A 104 -9.86 -16.64 -9.51
CA SER A 104 -9.53 -16.60 -8.10
C SER A 104 -8.29 -17.45 -7.71
N ASP A 105 -7.80 -18.26 -8.63
CA ASP A 105 -6.54 -19.03 -8.64
C ASP A 105 -5.32 -18.24 -9.12
N GLU A 106 -5.51 -17.03 -9.65
CA GLU A 106 -4.46 -16.27 -10.34
C GLU A 106 -4.21 -14.90 -9.70
N MET A 107 -4.97 -14.51 -8.68
CA MET A 107 -4.79 -13.21 -8.04
C MET A 107 -5.33 -13.16 -6.61
N ILE A 108 -4.61 -12.41 -5.76
CA ILE A 108 -5.14 -11.76 -4.57
C ILE A 108 -4.83 -10.27 -4.64
N GLU A 109 -5.80 -9.45 -4.26
CA GLU A 109 -5.62 -8.01 -4.07
C GLU A 109 -5.96 -7.64 -2.64
N ILE A 110 -5.00 -7.00 -1.96
CA ILE A 110 -5.04 -6.63 -0.56
C ILE A 110 -5.15 -5.11 -0.49
N TYR A 111 -5.99 -4.62 0.40
CA TYR A 111 -6.26 -3.23 0.57
C TYR A 111 -6.14 -2.85 2.03
N TRP A 112 -5.55 -1.69 2.28
CA TRP A 112 -5.60 -1.03 3.56
C TRP A 112 -6.11 0.39 3.36
N TRP A 113 -6.98 0.83 4.26
CA TRP A 113 -7.51 2.20 4.30
C TRP A 113 -7.22 2.83 5.65
N LYS A 114 -6.72 4.06 5.62
CA LYS A 114 -6.50 4.88 6.82
C LYS A 114 -7.80 5.10 7.60
N SER A 115 -8.89 5.40 6.90
CA SER A 115 -10.19 5.74 7.52
C SER A 115 -10.77 4.63 8.40
N THR A 116 -10.50 3.36 8.09
CA THR A 116 -10.93 2.22 8.90
C THR A 116 -9.80 1.62 9.74
N GLY A 117 -8.54 1.84 9.35
CA GLY A 117 -7.39 1.20 9.96
C GLY A 117 -7.33 -0.31 9.74
N THR A 118 -8.12 -0.84 8.80
CA THR A 118 -8.27 -2.29 8.59
C THR A 118 -7.67 -2.74 7.27
N LEU A 119 -7.08 -3.93 7.27
CA LEU A 119 -6.81 -4.70 6.05
C LEU A 119 -8.07 -5.42 5.57
N ALA A 120 -8.23 -5.50 4.25
CA ALA A 120 -9.16 -6.40 3.59
C ALA A 120 -8.51 -6.97 2.34
N PHE A 121 -9.13 -7.98 1.72
CA PHE A 121 -8.67 -8.47 0.43
C PHE A 121 -9.84 -8.95 -0.43
N THR A 122 -9.57 -9.04 -1.73
CA THR A 122 -10.38 -9.74 -2.71
C THR A 122 -9.57 -10.89 -3.31
N GLY A 123 -10.16 -12.08 -3.28
CA GLY A 123 -9.60 -13.34 -3.78
C GLY A 123 -10.63 -14.46 -3.59
N ALA A 124 -10.35 -15.68 -4.05
CA ALA A 124 -11.24 -16.80 -3.73
C ALA A 124 -11.30 -17.03 -2.22
N SER A 125 -12.51 -17.00 -1.69
CA SER A 125 -12.78 -17.46 -0.33
C SER A 125 -12.27 -18.89 -0.14
N GLY A 126 -11.52 -19.14 0.93
CA GLY A 126 -10.97 -20.45 1.26
C GLY A 126 -9.74 -20.86 0.45
N SER A 127 -9.25 -19.98 -0.42
CA SER A 127 -7.99 -20.16 -1.12
C SER A 127 -6.89 -19.35 -0.45
N TRP A 128 -7.09 -18.04 -0.37
CA TRP A 128 -6.14 -17.11 0.24
C TRP A 128 -6.57 -16.76 1.66
N GLN A 129 -5.60 -16.49 2.53
CA GLN A 129 -5.87 -16.03 3.89
C GLN A 129 -4.97 -14.84 4.22
N LEU A 130 -5.53 -13.89 4.97
CA LEU A 130 -4.78 -12.83 5.63
C LEU A 130 -4.88 -13.02 7.13
N ASP A 131 -3.75 -12.96 7.81
CA ASP A 131 -3.74 -12.79 9.26
C ASP A 131 -3.73 -11.29 9.58
N VAL A 132 -4.94 -10.73 9.64
CA VAL A 132 -5.15 -9.31 9.92
C VAL A 132 -4.73 -8.91 11.33
N ASP A 133 -4.75 -9.85 12.27
CA ASP A 133 -4.44 -9.58 13.69
C ASP A 133 -2.92 -9.47 13.92
N SER A 134 -2.13 -10.20 13.12
CA SER A 134 -0.67 -10.13 13.15
C SER A 134 -0.08 -9.07 12.21
N ALA A 135 -0.89 -8.34 11.46
CA ALA A 135 -0.41 -7.31 10.55
C ALA A 135 0.15 -6.09 11.30
N VAL A 136 1.26 -5.55 10.78
CA VAL A 136 1.83 -4.28 11.27
C VAL A 136 1.36 -3.18 10.33
N LEU A 137 0.44 -2.36 10.83
CA LEU A 137 -0.15 -1.25 10.10
C LEU A 137 0.26 0.08 10.73
N PRO A 138 0.25 1.20 9.97
CA PRO A 138 0.48 2.51 10.55
C PRO A 138 -0.63 2.81 11.57
N THR A 139 -0.25 3.18 12.78
CA THR A 139 -1.19 3.54 13.87
C THR A 139 -1.10 5.01 14.26
N ASP A 140 0.00 5.67 13.91
CA ASP A 140 0.22 7.10 14.10
C ASP A 140 0.24 7.82 12.75
N PHE A 141 -0.83 8.58 12.48
CA PHE A 141 -1.01 9.40 11.27
C PHE A 141 -0.66 10.86 11.53
N ASN A 142 0.40 11.12 12.28
CA ASN A 142 0.92 12.47 12.40
C ASN A 142 1.33 12.99 11.00
N ALA A 143 0.64 14.04 10.54
CA ALA A 143 0.91 14.67 9.25
C ALA A 143 2.31 15.31 9.18
N GLU A 144 3.00 15.51 10.30
CA GLU A 144 4.37 16.05 10.29
C GLU A 144 5.45 14.94 10.26
N ARG A 145 5.03 13.67 10.33
CA ARG A 145 5.94 12.53 10.43
C ARG A 145 6.43 12.10 9.04
N THR A 146 7.68 12.41 8.71
CA THR A 146 8.28 12.17 7.39
C THR A 146 9.23 10.96 7.32
N ASP A 147 9.37 10.19 8.40
CA ASP A 147 10.16 8.95 8.39
C ASP A 147 9.44 7.80 7.67
N ILE A 148 10.23 6.79 7.30
CA ILE A 148 9.74 5.58 6.65
C ILE A 148 8.77 4.85 7.57
N CYS A 149 7.60 4.51 7.03
CA CYS A 149 6.62 3.66 7.66
C CYS A 149 6.69 2.26 7.07
N THR A 150 7.11 1.29 7.88
CA THR A 150 7.11 -0.13 7.50
C THR A 150 5.75 -0.75 7.78
N ILE A 151 5.19 -1.41 6.78
CA ILE A 151 3.94 -2.17 6.82
C ILE A 151 4.28 -3.64 6.63
N LYS A 152 3.71 -4.52 7.45
CA LYS A 152 3.87 -5.98 7.33
C LYS A 152 2.51 -6.65 7.20
N ILE A 153 2.33 -7.42 6.14
CA ILE A 153 1.09 -8.11 5.80
C ILE A 153 1.37 -9.61 5.77
N PRO A 154 0.99 -10.35 6.82
CA PRO A 154 1.07 -11.81 6.80
C PRO A 154 -0.03 -12.37 5.89
N VAL A 155 0.35 -13.27 4.99
CA VAL A 155 -0.52 -13.86 3.98
C VAL A 155 -0.21 -15.34 3.83
N THR A 156 -1.27 -16.16 3.74
CA THR A 156 -1.17 -17.57 3.36
C THR A 156 -1.49 -17.71 1.87
N ILE A 157 -0.60 -18.35 1.12
CA ILE A 157 -0.77 -18.52 -0.32
C ILE A 157 -1.92 -19.49 -0.64
N GLY A 158 -2.71 -19.08 -1.63
CA GLY A 158 -3.79 -19.81 -2.27
C GLY A 158 -3.55 -21.31 -2.43
N LYS A 159 -4.39 -22.21 -1.88
CA LYS A 159 -4.31 -23.65 -2.22
C LYS A 159 -4.47 -23.93 -3.72
N ILE A 160 -5.18 -23.04 -4.42
CA ILE A 160 -5.45 -23.11 -5.85
C ILE A 160 -4.48 -22.24 -6.65
N ALA A 161 -3.45 -21.67 -6.01
CA ALA A 161 -2.49 -20.84 -6.73
C ALA A 161 -1.78 -21.70 -7.78
N ARG A 162 -1.76 -21.19 -9.01
CA ARG A 162 -1.15 -21.83 -10.17
C ARG A 162 0.38 -21.94 -10.01
N GLU A 163 0.94 -23.11 -10.31
CA GLU A 163 2.39 -23.29 -10.39
C GLU A 163 3.01 -22.42 -11.49
N THR A 164 4.27 -22.06 -11.31
CA THR A 164 5.03 -21.38 -12.35
C THR A 164 5.54 -22.39 -13.38
N ILE A 165 5.13 -22.22 -14.65
CA ILE A 165 5.59 -23.04 -15.78
C ILE A 165 6.23 -22.14 -16.84
N GLY A 166 7.42 -22.54 -17.32
CA GLY A 166 8.10 -21.82 -18.40
C GLY A 166 8.55 -20.43 -17.97
N ASN A 167 8.06 -19.41 -18.65
CA ASN A 167 8.41 -18.01 -18.36
C ASN A 167 7.51 -17.36 -17.31
N ALA A 168 6.39 -17.99 -16.95
CA ALA A 168 5.40 -17.39 -16.08
C ALA A 168 5.96 -17.04 -14.70
N LYS A 169 5.36 -16.07 -14.01
CA LYS A 169 5.77 -15.65 -12.67
C LYS A 169 4.58 -15.17 -11.85
N TRP A 170 4.75 -15.19 -10.53
CA TRP A 170 3.88 -14.47 -9.62
C TRP A 170 4.44 -13.09 -9.35
N GLN A 171 3.83 -12.10 -9.98
CA GLN A 171 4.20 -10.71 -9.85
C GLN A 171 3.59 -10.13 -8.56
N LEU A 172 4.35 -9.29 -7.87
CA LEU A 172 3.89 -8.56 -6.69
C LEU A 172 4.11 -7.08 -6.91
N GLY A 173 3.05 -6.30 -6.74
CA GLY A 173 3.07 -4.86 -6.92
C GLY A 173 2.25 -4.16 -5.85
N ALA A 174 2.61 -2.93 -5.55
CA ALA A 174 1.88 -2.09 -4.63
C ALA A 174 1.64 -0.69 -5.19
N ARG A 175 0.54 -0.09 -4.75
CA ARG A 175 0.15 1.28 -5.04
C ARG A 175 -0.22 1.99 -3.75
N VAL A 176 0.46 3.09 -3.45
CA VAL A 176 0.12 3.98 -2.34
C VAL A 176 -0.56 5.23 -2.89
N VAL A 177 -1.54 5.74 -2.16
CA VAL A 177 -2.38 6.87 -2.56
C VAL A 177 -2.53 7.85 -1.40
N ASP A 178 -2.45 9.15 -1.71
CA ASP A 178 -2.67 10.25 -0.78
C ASP A 178 -4.16 10.49 -0.45
N ASP A 179 -4.43 11.31 0.58
CA ASP A 179 -5.74 11.66 1.12
C ASP A 179 -6.61 12.54 0.20
N TYR A 180 -6.01 13.09 -0.85
CA TYR A 180 -6.74 13.73 -1.93
C TYR A 180 -7.07 12.78 -3.09
N ASN A 181 -6.55 11.55 -3.07
CA ASN A 181 -6.69 10.55 -4.14
C ASN A 181 -6.25 11.10 -5.51
N ILE A 182 -5.28 12.02 -5.50
CA ILE A 182 -4.73 12.69 -6.69
C ILE A 182 -3.34 12.14 -6.96
N LEU A 183 -2.54 11.93 -5.93
CA LEU A 183 -1.17 11.48 -6.04
C LEU A 183 -1.06 10.01 -5.66
N SER A 184 -0.46 9.24 -6.55
CA SER A 184 -0.19 7.83 -6.31
C SER A 184 1.15 7.44 -6.88
N SER A 185 1.86 6.55 -6.20
CA SER A 185 3.04 5.87 -6.74
C SER A 185 2.84 4.37 -6.76
N TYR A 186 3.68 3.71 -7.55
CA TYR A 186 3.68 2.26 -7.72
C TYR A 186 5.09 1.76 -7.49
N ALA A 187 5.20 0.58 -6.90
CA ALA A 187 6.44 -0.19 -6.86
C ALA A 187 6.13 -1.67 -7.09
N TYR A 188 7.16 -2.41 -7.51
CA TYR A 188 7.07 -3.83 -7.81
C TYR A 188 8.19 -4.57 -7.10
N PHE A 189 7.89 -5.79 -6.69
CA PHE A 189 8.87 -6.68 -6.12
C PHE A 189 9.80 -7.20 -7.23
N GLU A 190 11.10 -7.07 -7.01
CA GLU A 190 12.13 -7.58 -7.89
C GLU A 190 13.17 -8.40 -7.10
N THR A 191 13.66 -9.48 -7.71
CA THR A 191 14.81 -10.25 -7.24
C THR A 191 15.89 -10.22 -8.31
N GLY A 192 16.99 -9.51 -8.04
CA GLY A 192 18.14 -9.46 -8.95
C GLY A 192 17.77 -9.05 -10.39
N TYR A 193 16.97 -7.99 -10.55
CA TYR A 193 16.45 -7.46 -11.82
C TYR A 193 15.37 -8.31 -12.51
N VAL A 194 14.78 -9.27 -11.79
CA VAL A 194 13.67 -10.09 -12.28
C VAL A 194 12.43 -9.79 -11.44
N TYR A 195 11.34 -9.38 -12.08
CA TYR A 195 10.08 -9.13 -11.37
C TYR A 195 9.41 -10.44 -10.93
N GLY A 196 8.86 -10.44 -9.72
CA GLY A 196 8.07 -11.53 -9.18
C GLY A 196 8.86 -12.70 -8.57
N LEU A 197 8.12 -13.74 -8.17
CA LEU A 197 8.61 -15.01 -7.63
C LEU A 197 8.04 -16.19 -8.42
N PRO A 198 8.77 -17.31 -8.55
CA PRO A 198 8.18 -18.56 -9.00
C PRO A 198 7.27 -19.15 -7.92
N MET A 199 6.26 -19.91 -8.33
CA MET A 199 5.40 -20.72 -7.45
C MET A 199 5.66 -22.20 -7.68
N ASP A 200 5.95 -22.91 -6.60
CA ASP A 200 6.14 -24.36 -6.61
C ASP A 200 4.82 -25.10 -6.84
N TRP A 201 4.91 -26.29 -7.42
CA TRP A 201 3.76 -27.17 -7.54
C TRP A 201 3.26 -27.63 -6.17
N TYR A 202 1.94 -27.68 -6.01
CA TYR A 202 1.28 -28.25 -4.84
C TYR A 202 0.22 -29.26 -5.28
N GLY A 203 0.25 -30.43 -4.64
CA GLY A 203 -0.78 -31.44 -4.79
C GLY A 203 -1.17 -32.05 -3.46
N GLU A 204 -2.47 -32.13 -3.24
CA GLU A 204 -3.06 -32.81 -2.08
C GLU A 204 -3.58 -34.19 -2.51
N ILE A 205 -3.20 -35.22 -1.77
CA ILE A 205 -3.67 -36.59 -1.99
C ILE A 205 -4.43 -37.03 -0.75
N ILE A 206 -5.74 -37.25 -0.90
CA ILE A 206 -6.61 -37.73 0.18
C ILE A 206 -6.60 -39.26 0.17
N VAL A 207 -6.08 -39.86 1.23
CA VAL A 207 -6.09 -41.31 1.44
C VAL A 207 -7.24 -41.67 2.38
N ASN A 208 -8.19 -42.45 1.89
CA ASN A 208 -9.32 -42.90 2.70
C ASN A 208 -8.85 -43.84 3.83
N GLN A 209 -9.59 -43.81 4.95
CA GLN A 209 -9.29 -44.67 6.10
C GLN A 209 -9.27 -46.15 5.68
N GLY A 210 -8.23 -46.88 6.11
CA GLY A 210 -8.05 -48.31 5.81
C GLY A 210 -7.44 -48.59 4.44
N VAL A 211 -7.04 -47.57 3.68
CA VAL A 211 -6.24 -47.72 2.46
C VAL A 211 -4.77 -47.55 2.80
N GLU A 212 -3.96 -48.55 2.44
CA GLU A 212 -2.50 -48.44 2.47
C GLU A 212 -2.03 -47.84 1.16
N VAL A 213 -1.22 -46.79 1.22
CA VAL A 213 -0.59 -46.18 0.06
C VAL A 213 0.90 -46.45 0.13
N ASP A 214 1.39 -47.23 -0.83
CA ASP A 214 2.81 -47.44 -1.04
C ASP A 214 3.32 -46.35 -2.01
N TRP A 215 4.09 -45.40 -1.46
CA TRP A 215 4.76 -44.36 -2.24
C TRP A 215 6.03 -44.86 -2.93
N GLY A 216 6.36 -46.16 -2.80
CA GLY A 216 7.58 -46.76 -3.30
C GLY A 216 8.82 -46.09 -2.72
N ASN A 217 9.83 -45.89 -3.57
CA ASN A 217 11.08 -45.21 -3.23
C ASN A 217 11.06 -43.72 -3.59
N ILE A 218 9.90 -43.06 -3.51
CA ILE A 218 9.87 -41.59 -3.62
C ILE A 218 10.42 -41.05 -2.30
N PRO A 219 11.53 -40.29 -2.31
CA PRO A 219 11.95 -39.58 -1.12
C PRO A 219 10.77 -38.71 -0.67
N ALA A 220 10.33 -38.86 0.58
CA ALA A 220 9.34 -37.94 1.12
C ALA A 220 9.87 -36.52 0.88
N GLY A 221 9.13 -35.73 0.10
CA GLY A 221 9.57 -34.40 -0.32
C GLY A 221 10.02 -33.60 0.89
N THR A 222 11.20 -33.00 0.79
CA THR A 222 11.73 -32.04 1.78
C THR A 222 10.98 -30.74 1.70
#